data_AF-A0A1B6M2K9-F1
#
_entry.id   AF-A0A1B6M2K9-F1
#
_cell.length_a   1.000
_cell.length_b   1.000
_cell.length_c   1.000
_cell.angle_alpha   90.00
_cell.angle_beta   90.00
_cell.angle_gamma   90.00
#
_symmetry.space_group_name_H-M   'P 1'
#
loop_
_entity.id
_entity.type
_entity.pdbx_description
1 polymer ?
#
loop_
_entity_poly.entity_id
_entity_poly.type
_entity_poly.pdbx_seq_one_letter_code
_entity_poly.pdbx_strand_id
1 'polypeptide(L)'
;VCLVMKDLPAAMAGLRFGDQLLQVNGEVLAGYTRDQVHQLFKKGPINGIAVVVRDRPFERTVTLHKDSVGQLGFHFKDGEIFRLVKESSAARNGLLTEHHLLEVDGQNVVGLKDKEIAAIIEKAPVVVTITVIPSFVYDHIMKKMASSLVKAAMDHSVPCL
;
A
#
# COMPACT_ATOMS: atom_id res chain seq x y z
N VAL A 1 4.31 -1.17 -8.83
CA VAL A 1 3.90 0.25 -8.85
C VAL A 1 4.32 0.85 -7.54
N CYS A 2 4.99 2.00 -7.54
CA CYS A 2 5.55 2.62 -6.32
C CYS A 2 4.85 3.92 -5.93
N LEU A 3 4.14 4.58 -6.84
CA LEU A 3 3.41 5.82 -6.57
C LEU A 3 2.17 5.87 -7.46
N VAL A 4 1.04 6.17 -6.86
CA VAL A 4 -0.22 6.45 -7.56
C VAL A 4 -0.69 7.81 -7.07
N MET A 5 -0.95 8.71 -8.01
CA MET A 5 -1.38 10.06 -7.70
C MET A 5 -2.89 10.19 -7.77
N LYS A 6 -3.47 10.88 -6.80
CA LYS A 6 -4.90 11.14 -6.70
C LYS A 6 -5.44 11.83 -7.96
N ASP A 7 -6.65 11.46 -8.37
CA ASP A 7 -7.40 12.05 -9.49
C ASP A 7 -6.69 11.95 -10.87
N LEU A 8 -5.68 11.09 -11.00
CA LEU A 8 -5.00 10.80 -12.26
C LEU A 8 -5.45 9.46 -12.88
N PRO A 9 -5.19 9.22 -14.19
CA PRO A 9 -5.66 8.02 -14.88
C PRO A 9 -5.30 6.70 -14.20
N ALA A 10 -4.13 6.62 -13.57
CA ALA A 10 -3.71 5.42 -12.83
C ALA A 10 -4.61 5.13 -11.63
N ALA A 11 -4.95 6.16 -10.82
CA ALA A 11 -5.85 6.02 -9.68
C ALA A 11 -7.27 5.67 -10.15
N MET A 12 -7.76 6.35 -11.20
CA MET A 12 -9.08 6.08 -11.78
C MET A 12 -9.19 4.66 -12.36
N ALA A 13 -8.08 4.11 -12.86
CA ALA A 13 -8.00 2.73 -13.34
C ALA A 13 -7.86 1.70 -12.20
N GLY A 14 -7.80 2.13 -10.94
CA GLY A 14 -7.68 1.26 -9.78
C GLY A 14 -6.27 0.74 -9.50
N LEU A 15 -5.23 1.32 -10.11
CA LEU A 15 -3.85 0.97 -9.77
C LEU A 15 -3.55 1.38 -8.33
N ARG A 16 -2.83 0.52 -7.62
CA ARG A 16 -2.44 0.73 -6.23
C ARG A 16 -0.95 0.52 -6.02
N PHE A 17 -0.48 0.99 -4.88
CA PHE A 17 0.87 0.68 -4.43
C PHE A 17 1.07 -0.84 -4.35
N GLY A 18 2.20 -1.34 -4.83
CA GLY A 18 2.51 -2.77 -4.78
C GLY A 18 2.04 -3.57 -6.00
N ASP A 19 1.20 -3.00 -6.87
CA ASP A 19 0.77 -3.68 -8.10
C ASP A 19 1.93 -4.06 -9.01
N GLN A 20 1.88 -5.27 -9.57
CA GLN A 20 2.89 -5.72 -10.52
C GLN A 20 2.38 -5.55 -11.95
N LEU A 21 3.05 -4.70 -12.74
CA LEU A 21 2.77 -4.56 -14.17
C LEU A 21 3.35 -5.77 -14.91
N LEU A 22 2.50 -6.49 -15.65
CA LEU A 22 2.88 -7.64 -16.46
C LEU A 22 3.04 -7.28 -17.93
N GLN A 23 2.14 -6.45 -18.46
CA GLN A 23 2.17 -5.99 -19.84
C GLN A 23 1.73 -4.53 -19.98
N VAL A 24 2.24 -3.85 -20.99
CA VAL A 24 1.75 -2.53 -21.45
C VAL A 24 1.53 -2.60 -22.96
N ASN A 25 0.31 -2.33 -23.42
CA ASN A 25 -0.09 -2.40 -24.84
C ASN A 25 0.27 -3.74 -25.52
N GLY A 26 0.15 -4.84 -24.79
CA GLY A 26 0.47 -6.20 -25.26
C GLY A 26 1.97 -6.57 -25.16
N GLU A 27 2.84 -5.65 -24.77
CA GLU A 27 4.27 -5.91 -24.58
C GLU A 27 4.55 -6.44 -23.16
N VAL A 28 5.19 -7.61 -23.06
CA VAL A 28 5.52 -8.26 -21.79
C VAL A 28 6.72 -7.56 -21.13
N LEU A 29 6.55 -7.15 -19.87
CA LEU A 29 7.56 -6.38 -19.14
C LEU A 29 8.62 -7.22 -18.41
N ALA A 30 8.58 -8.55 -18.55
CA ALA A 30 9.53 -9.43 -17.88
C ALA A 30 10.98 -9.10 -18.28
N GLY A 31 11.84 -8.83 -17.30
CA GLY A 31 13.23 -8.43 -17.52
C GLY A 31 13.44 -6.93 -17.81
N TYR A 32 12.37 -6.14 -17.87
CA TYR A 32 12.48 -4.70 -18.13
C TYR A 32 12.97 -3.98 -16.89
N THR A 33 13.87 -3.02 -17.09
CA THR A 33 14.23 -2.05 -16.07
C THR A 33 13.14 -0.99 -15.92
N ARG A 34 13.12 -0.31 -14.77
CA ARG A 34 12.22 0.81 -14.49
C ARG A 34 12.26 1.88 -15.60
N ASP A 35 13.45 2.23 -16.08
CA ASP A 35 13.60 3.28 -17.09
C ASP A 35 13.03 2.87 -18.45
N GLN A 36 13.19 1.60 -18.84
CA GLN A 36 12.56 1.06 -20.04
C GLN A 36 11.03 1.11 -19.94
N VAL A 37 10.46 0.71 -18.80
CA VAL A 37 9.01 0.81 -18.57
C VAL A 37 8.54 2.26 -18.64
N HIS A 38 9.25 3.22 -18.01
CA HIS A 38 8.90 4.64 -18.15
C HIS A 38 8.98 5.15 -19.59
N GLN A 39 9.95 4.67 -20.38
CA GLN A 39 10.05 5.01 -21.80
C GLN A 39 8.87 4.48 -22.61
N LEU A 40 8.35 3.28 -22.30
CA LEU A 40 7.14 2.75 -22.93
C LEU A 40 5.95 3.68 -22.71
N PHE A 41 5.72 4.12 -21.46
CA PHE A 41 4.63 5.06 -21.18
C PHE A 41 4.85 6.44 -21.83
N LYS A 42 6.08 6.94 -21.89
CA LYS A 42 6.39 8.24 -22.54
C LYS A 42 6.24 8.23 -24.05
N LYS A 43 6.54 7.10 -24.70
CA LYS A 43 6.43 6.92 -26.16
C LYS A 43 5.04 6.43 -26.60
N GLY A 44 4.25 5.94 -25.66
CA GLY A 44 2.90 5.44 -25.90
C GLY A 44 1.93 6.54 -26.36
N PRO A 45 0.75 6.13 -26.85
CA PRO A 45 -0.30 7.07 -27.21
C PRO A 45 -0.80 7.82 -25.97
N ILE A 46 -1.38 9.01 -26.17
CA ILE A 46 -1.96 9.82 -25.09
C ILE A 46 -3.10 9.06 -24.39
N ASN A 47 -3.90 8.33 -25.16
CA ASN A 47 -5.07 7.58 -24.71
C ASN A 47 -4.98 6.12 -25.13
N GLY A 48 -5.78 5.25 -24.50
CA GLY A 48 -5.89 3.84 -24.87
C GLY A 48 -4.70 2.98 -24.43
N ILE A 49 -3.97 3.42 -23.40
CA ILE A 49 -2.90 2.61 -22.80
C ILE A 49 -3.54 1.45 -22.04
N ALA A 50 -3.35 0.23 -22.54
CA ALA A 50 -3.81 -0.98 -21.89
C ALA A 50 -2.68 -1.53 -21.00
N VAL A 51 -2.99 -1.82 -19.74
CA VAL A 51 -2.02 -2.36 -18.79
C VAL A 51 -2.57 -3.63 -18.18
N VAL A 52 -1.80 -4.71 -18.21
CA VAL A 52 -2.13 -5.97 -17.53
C VAL A 52 -1.40 -5.99 -16.21
N VAL A 53 -2.13 -6.19 -15.12
CA VAL A 53 -1.64 -6.05 -13.75
C VAL A 53 -1.91 -7.34 -12.97
N ARG A 54 -0.95 -7.73 -12.12
CA ARG A 54 -1.19 -8.66 -11.02
C ARG A 54 -1.35 -7.84 -9.75
N ASP A 55 -2.53 -7.93 -9.15
CA ASP A 55 -2.89 -7.19 -7.93
C ASP A 55 -1.97 -7.61 -6.78
N ARG A 56 -1.21 -6.63 -6.28
CA ARG A 56 -0.40 -6.64 -5.05
C ARG A 56 0.09 -8.02 -4.58
N PRO A 57 0.99 -8.69 -5.32
CA PRO A 57 1.36 -10.10 -5.09
C PRO A 57 2.12 -10.38 -3.78
N PHE A 58 2.57 -9.36 -3.08
CA PHE A 58 3.37 -9.48 -1.85
C PHE A 58 2.63 -8.97 -0.61
N GLU A 59 1.39 -8.51 -0.75
CA GLU A 59 0.62 -8.04 0.39
C GLU A 59 -0.09 -9.20 1.11
N ARG A 60 -0.45 -8.92 2.35
CA ARG A 60 -1.29 -9.80 3.16
C ARG A 60 -2.32 -8.95 3.89
N THR A 61 -3.56 -9.40 3.87
CA THR A 61 -4.65 -8.78 4.62
C THR A 61 -4.90 -9.53 5.93
N VAL A 62 -5.10 -8.78 7.02
CA VAL A 62 -5.42 -9.32 8.35
C VAL A 62 -6.57 -8.51 8.93
N THR A 63 -7.66 -9.19 9.28
CA THR A 63 -8.79 -8.57 9.98
C THR A 63 -8.60 -8.72 11.48
N LEU A 64 -8.72 -7.61 12.20
CA LEU A 64 -8.48 -7.47 13.63
C LEU A 64 -9.71 -6.89 14.31
N HIS A 65 -9.82 -7.13 15.61
CA HIS A 65 -10.89 -6.62 16.46
C HIS A 65 -10.30 -5.73 17.55
N LYS A 66 -10.89 -4.55 17.73
CA LYS A 66 -10.60 -3.66 18.85
C LYS A 66 -11.05 -4.30 20.16
N ASP A 67 -10.22 -4.17 21.18
CA ASP A 67 -10.59 -4.52 22.56
C ASP A 67 -11.53 -3.47 23.19
N SER A 68 -11.87 -3.65 24.47
CA SER A 68 -12.72 -2.72 25.22
C SER A 68 -12.14 -1.32 25.40
N VAL A 69 -10.84 -1.13 25.14
CA VAL A 69 -10.12 0.15 25.20
C VAL A 69 -9.85 0.69 23.79
N GLY A 70 -10.36 0.03 22.74
CA GLY A 70 -10.22 0.48 21.36
C GLY A 70 -8.91 0.08 20.67
N GLN A 71 -8.11 -0.82 21.26
CA GLN A 71 -6.79 -1.19 20.74
C GLN A 71 -6.83 -2.49 19.93
N LEU A 72 -6.03 -2.54 18.84
CA LEU A 72 -5.83 -3.75 18.03
C LEU A 72 -4.67 -4.63 18.55
N GLY A 73 -3.75 -4.02 19.31
CA GLY A 73 -2.65 -4.70 20.00
C GLY A 73 -1.37 -4.90 19.20
N PHE A 74 -0.96 -3.89 18.43
CA PHE A 74 0.37 -3.82 17.84
C PHE A 74 0.94 -2.41 17.95
N HIS A 75 2.26 -2.30 17.87
CA HIS A 75 2.98 -1.04 17.79
C HIS A 75 3.69 -0.94 16.45
N PHE A 76 3.65 0.26 15.88
CA PHE A 76 4.34 0.57 14.63
C PHE A 76 5.10 1.88 14.75
N LYS A 77 6.11 2.06 13.89
CA LYS A 77 6.92 3.27 13.77
C LYS A 77 7.31 3.46 12.32
N ASP A 78 7.17 4.67 11.80
CA ASP A 78 7.40 4.99 10.38
C ASP A 78 6.60 4.05 9.44
N GLY A 79 5.39 3.68 9.85
CA GLY A 79 4.54 2.71 9.15
C GLY A 79 4.91 1.23 9.33
N GLU A 80 6.04 0.89 9.93
CA GLU A 80 6.50 -0.49 10.17
C GLU A 80 6.03 -1.03 11.53
N ILE A 81 5.42 -2.22 11.53
CA ILE A 81 5.06 -2.94 12.75
C ILE A 81 6.30 -3.57 13.37
N PHE A 82 6.65 -3.18 14.59
CA PHE A 82 7.85 -3.67 15.29
C PHE A 82 7.54 -4.50 16.54
N ARG A 83 6.29 -4.49 17.04
CA ARG A 83 5.90 -5.25 18.24
C ARG A 83 4.42 -5.60 18.24
N LEU A 84 4.11 -6.78 18.78
CA LEU A 84 2.75 -7.22 19.07
C LEU A 84 2.51 -7.28 20.57
N VAL A 85 1.31 -6.92 21.00
CA VAL A 85 0.83 -7.07 22.38
C VAL A 85 0.37 -8.51 22.57
N LYS A 86 0.82 -9.16 23.65
CA LYS A 86 0.42 -10.54 23.98
C LYS A 86 -1.09 -10.63 24.20
N GLU A 87 -1.67 -11.77 23.83
CA GLU A 87 -3.12 -12.03 23.92
C GLU A 87 -4.03 -11.04 23.16
N SER A 88 -3.47 -10.15 22.34
CA SER A 88 -4.26 -9.20 21.56
C SER A 88 -4.89 -9.81 20.32
N SER A 89 -5.78 -9.07 19.65
CA SER A 89 -6.31 -9.48 18.35
C SER A 89 -5.19 -9.64 17.32
N ALA A 90 -4.20 -8.73 17.30
CA ALA A 90 -3.07 -8.83 16.38
C ALA A 90 -2.26 -10.11 16.57
N ALA A 91 -1.99 -10.50 17.82
CA ALA A 91 -1.28 -11.75 18.12
C ALA A 91 -2.10 -12.99 17.72
N ARG A 92 -3.41 -12.98 18.03
CA ARG A 92 -4.32 -14.11 17.73
C ARG A 92 -4.55 -14.34 16.24
N ASN A 93 -4.51 -13.29 15.43
CA ASN A 93 -4.71 -13.35 13.97
C ASN A 93 -3.40 -13.49 13.18
N GLY A 94 -2.26 -13.68 13.87
CA GLY A 94 -0.97 -13.91 13.22
C GLY A 94 -0.49 -12.72 12.38
N LEU A 95 -0.73 -11.50 12.87
CA LEU A 95 -0.03 -10.31 12.37
C LEU A 95 1.48 -10.50 12.60
N LEU A 96 2.30 -9.99 11.68
CA LEU A 96 3.75 -10.15 11.75
C LEU A 96 4.42 -8.80 11.99
N THR A 97 5.54 -8.83 12.72
CA THR A 97 6.48 -7.71 12.77
C THR A 97 7.31 -7.66 11.49
N GLU A 98 8.09 -6.60 11.29
CA GLU A 98 8.88 -6.38 10.07
C GLU A 98 8.00 -6.32 8.81
N HIS A 99 6.82 -5.71 8.98
CA HIS A 99 5.86 -5.47 7.92
C HIS A 99 5.38 -4.01 7.97
N HIS A 100 5.27 -3.39 6.81
CA HIS A 100 4.73 -2.05 6.65
C HIS A 100 3.22 -2.08 6.42
N LEU A 101 2.52 -1.13 7.03
CA LEU A 101 1.10 -0.87 6.79
C LEU A 101 0.93 -0.25 5.39
N LEU A 102 0.08 -0.86 4.58
CA LEU A 102 -0.33 -0.35 3.27
C LEU A 102 -1.71 0.29 3.32
N GLU A 103 -2.68 -0.41 3.90
CA GLU A 103 -4.07 0.07 3.97
C GLU A 103 -4.68 -0.20 5.36
N VAL A 104 -5.61 0.67 5.76
CA VAL A 104 -6.50 0.49 6.91
C VAL A 104 -7.93 0.62 6.41
N ASP A 105 -8.73 -0.44 6.49
CA ASP A 105 -10.09 -0.54 5.92
C ASP A 105 -10.17 -0.07 4.46
N GLY A 106 -9.16 -0.45 3.67
CA GLY A 106 -9.03 -0.08 2.26
C GLY A 106 -8.51 1.33 2.00
N GLN A 107 -8.40 2.19 3.02
CA GLN A 107 -7.74 3.49 2.88
C GLN A 107 -6.22 3.31 2.85
N ASN A 108 -5.57 3.75 1.76
CA ASN A 108 -4.12 3.74 1.66
C ASN A 108 -3.47 4.65 2.72
N VAL A 109 -2.47 4.13 3.43
CA VAL A 109 -1.70 4.85 4.47
C VAL A 109 -0.22 5.03 4.15
N VAL A 110 0.23 4.57 2.97
CA VAL A 110 1.64 4.63 2.56
C VAL A 110 2.17 6.07 2.47
N GLY A 111 3.09 6.42 3.35
CA GLY A 111 3.71 7.75 3.38
C GLY A 111 3.04 8.75 4.32
N LEU A 112 1.92 8.40 4.95
CA LEU A 112 1.34 9.19 6.05
C LEU A 112 2.25 9.16 7.28
N LYS A 113 2.13 10.17 8.15
CA LYS A 113 2.82 10.17 9.44
C LYS A 113 2.14 9.20 10.40
N ASP A 114 2.89 8.63 11.33
CA ASP A 114 2.34 7.69 12.32
C ASP A 114 1.13 8.24 13.09
N LYS A 115 1.13 9.54 13.38
CA LYS A 115 0.00 10.21 14.05
C LYS A 115 -1.28 10.17 13.20
N GLU A 116 -1.17 10.28 11.89
CA GLU A 116 -2.30 10.23 10.96
C GLU A 116 -2.82 8.80 10.83
N ILE A 117 -1.91 7.83 10.70
CA ILE A 117 -2.24 6.39 10.67
C ILE A 117 -2.95 5.98 11.96
N ALA A 118 -2.43 6.40 13.12
CA ALA A 118 -3.05 6.12 14.42
C ALA A 118 -4.45 6.73 14.51
N ALA A 119 -4.65 7.95 14.01
CA ALA A 119 -5.97 8.60 13.99
C ALA A 119 -6.96 7.89 13.06
N ILE A 120 -6.51 7.33 11.94
CA ILE A 120 -7.35 6.50 11.05
C ILE A 120 -7.76 5.23 11.78
N ILE A 121 -6.81 4.51 12.39
CA ILE A 121 -7.10 3.29 13.17
C ILE A 121 -8.04 3.58 14.34
N GLU A 122 -7.87 4.70 15.05
CA GLU A 122 -8.72 5.10 16.17
C GLU A 122 -10.17 5.33 15.74
N LYS A 123 -10.38 6.01 14.60
CA LYS A 123 -11.70 6.30 14.03
C LYS A 123 -12.38 5.11 13.35
N ALA A 124 -11.61 4.08 12.98
CA ALA A 124 -12.13 2.87 12.36
C ALA A 124 -13.17 2.15 13.26
N PRO A 125 -14.06 1.31 12.70
CA PRO A 125 -15.00 0.52 13.50
C PRO A 125 -14.29 -0.51 14.39
N VAL A 126 -15.07 -1.30 15.15
CA VAL A 126 -14.53 -2.34 16.03
C VAL A 126 -13.76 -3.41 15.25
N VAL A 127 -14.22 -3.74 14.05
CA VAL A 127 -13.54 -4.67 13.14
C VAL A 127 -12.72 -3.85 12.15
N VAL A 128 -11.41 -4.04 12.13
CA VAL A 128 -10.49 -3.28 11.29
C VAL A 128 -9.69 -4.25 10.43
N THR A 129 -9.72 -4.05 9.13
CA THR A 129 -8.94 -4.83 8.17
C THR A 129 -7.70 -4.05 7.77
N ILE A 130 -6.52 -4.58 8.06
CA ILE A 130 -5.25 -3.98 7.67
C ILE A 130 -4.60 -4.78 6.55
N THR A 131 -4.04 -4.08 5.59
CA THR A 131 -3.21 -4.65 4.53
C THR A 131 -1.77 -4.34 4.83
N VAL A 132 -0.91 -5.35 4.85
CA VAL A 132 0.52 -5.23 5.18
C VAL A 132 1.40 -5.85 4.11
N ILE A 133 2.64 -5.41 4.04
CA ILE A 133 3.67 -5.95 3.14
C ILE A 133 4.97 -6.17 3.93
N PRO A 134 5.77 -7.21 3.64
CA PRO A 134 7.07 -7.36 4.28
C PRO A 134 7.97 -6.13 4.07
N SER A 135 8.64 -5.66 5.14
CA SER A 135 9.46 -4.44 5.10
C SER A 135 10.53 -4.49 4.01
N PHE A 136 11.19 -5.63 3.81
CA PHE A 136 12.22 -5.76 2.77
C PHE A 136 11.68 -5.52 1.35
N VAL A 137 10.42 -5.88 1.07
CA VAL A 137 9.78 -5.63 -0.23
C VAL A 137 9.42 -4.17 -0.34
N TYR A 138 8.81 -3.61 0.72
CA TYR A 138 8.46 -2.19 0.79
C TYR A 138 9.68 -1.29 0.54
N ASP A 139 10.77 -1.55 1.27
CA ASP A 139 12.02 -0.82 1.16
C ASP A 139 12.61 -0.92 -0.25
N HIS A 140 12.52 -2.10 -0.88
CA HIS A 140 12.98 -2.28 -2.25
C HIS A 140 12.17 -1.43 -3.24
N ILE A 141 10.85 -1.39 -3.09
CA ILE A 141 9.96 -0.56 -3.93
C ILE A 141 10.22 0.93 -3.68
N MET A 142 10.50 1.32 -2.43
CA MET A 142 10.73 2.71 -2.00
C MET A 142 12.16 3.22 -2.21
N LYS A 143 13.14 2.35 -2.45
CA LYS A 143 14.58 2.68 -2.52
C LYS A 143 14.94 3.86 -3.42
N LYS A 144 14.17 4.12 -4.48
CA LYS A 144 14.41 5.19 -5.46
C LYS A 144 13.34 6.29 -5.44
N MET A 145 12.48 6.30 -4.42
CA MET A 145 11.42 7.29 -4.26
C MET A 145 11.84 8.39 -3.30
N ALA A 146 11.60 9.64 -3.67
CA ALA A 146 11.76 10.76 -2.75
C ALA A 146 10.62 10.74 -1.73
N SER A 147 10.96 10.73 -0.43
CA SER A 147 9.97 10.67 0.64
C SER A 147 9.00 11.86 0.63
N SER A 148 9.47 13.05 0.21
CA SER A 148 8.64 14.23 0.01
C SER A 148 7.60 14.06 -1.10
N LEU A 149 7.97 13.40 -2.20
CA LEU A 149 7.06 13.12 -3.31
C LEU A 149 5.95 12.15 -2.89
N VAL A 150 6.31 11.08 -2.19
CA VAL A 150 5.33 10.11 -1.68
C VAL A 150 4.33 10.80 -0.76
N LYS A 151 4.82 11.59 0.20
CA LYS A 151 3.98 12.34 1.15
C LYS A 151 3.04 13.34 0.48
N ALA A 152 3.47 13.98 -0.61
CA ALA A 152 2.70 15.04 -1.25
C ALA A 152 1.71 14.53 -2.28
N ALA A 153 2.02 13.40 -2.93
CA ALA A 153 1.32 12.99 -4.15
C ALA A 153 0.63 11.63 -4.05
N MET A 154 0.92 10.80 -3.04
CA MET A 154 0.26 9.50 -2.90
C MET A 154 -1.25 9.66 -2.67
N ASP A 155 -2.04 8.84 -3.36
CA ASP A 155 -3.49 8.81 -3.16
C ASP A 155 -3.86 8.14 -1.84
N HIS A 156 -4.55 8.87 -0.98
CA HIS A 156 -5.06 8.44 0.33
C HIS A 156 -6.58 8.52 0.41
N SER A 157 -7.25 8.62 -0.74
CA SER A 157 -8.70 8.62 -0.81
C SER A 157 -9.26 7.34 -0.19
N VAL A 158 -10.36 7.50 0.55
CA VAL A 158 -11.10 6.35 1.05
C VAL A 158 -11.81 5.74 -0.16
N PRO A 159 -11.71 4.42 -0.39
CA PRO A 159 -12.46 3.78 -1.45
C PRO A 159 -13.94 4.07 -1.25
N CYS A 160 -14.57 4.79 -2.20
CA CYS A 160 -16.02 4.91 -2.21
C CYS A 160 -16.60 3.54 -2.57
N LEU A 161 -17.44 2.99 -1.69
CA LEU A 161 -18.31 1.85 -1.99
C LEU A 161 -19.35 2.21 -3.06
#